data_AF-A0A0M2TZK1-F1
#
_entry.id   AF-A0A0M2TZK1-F1
#
_cell.length_a   1.000
_cell.length_b   1.000
_cell.length_c   1.000
_cell.angle_alpha   90.00
_cell.angle_beta   90.00
_cell.angle_gamma   90.00
#
_symmetry.space_group_name_H-M   'P 1'
#
loop_
_entity.id
_entity.type
_entity.pdbx_description
1 polymer ?
#
loop_
_entity_poly.entity_id
_entity_poly.type
_entity_poly.pdbx_seq_one_letter_code
_entity_poly.pdbx_strand_id
1 'polypeptide(L)'
;MGDMSGEVLENSISAQGMRWLHVVQMGQPVDQDYWLSRINHYCLAQVETQTEYEKVLDLHHLRMWWPAREVITVAGGPDWLDGRQALLWKIDKGQLLREAIMFAGVAYLDLIGRWPSVALVEKIPEMATEQVLVYADSEERVEVKLEAVPTLPRGFVLMAERSNADER
;
A
#
# COMPACT_ATOMS: atom_id res chain seq x y z
N MET A 1 -5.79 -33.42 2.75
CA MET A 1 -5.43 -32.04 2.36
C MET A 1 -4.17 -31.73 3.14
N GLY A 2 -2.99 -31.89 2.52
CA GLY A 2 -1.72 -31.61 3.17
C GLY A 2 -1.52 -30.11 3.28
N ASP A 3 -0.95 -29.66 4.40
CA ASP A 3 -0.55 -28.27 4.60
C ASP A 3 0.32 -27.81 3.43
N MET A 4 -0.21 -26.89 2.61
CA MET A 4 0.54 -26.19 1.58
C MET A 4 1.49 -25.23 2.28
N SER A 5 2.66 -25.73 2.66
CA SER A 5 3.66 -25.03 3.45
C SER A 5 4.78 -24.51 2.55
N GLY A 6 4.48 -23.46 1.78
CA GLY A 6 5.54 -22.59 1.30
C GLY A 6 6.08 -21.78 2.47
N GLU A 7 7.41 -21.76 2.65
CA GLU A 7 8.06 -20.95 3.68
C GLU A 7 8.34 -19.55 3.12
N VAL A 8 7.91 -18.53 3.85
CA VAL A 8 8.18 -17.13 3.49
C VAL A 8 9.55 -16.75 4.03
N LEU A 9 10.52 -16.55 3.15
CA LEU A 9 11.88 -16.13 3.51
C LEU A 9 12.00 -14.61 3.62
N GLU A 10 11.23 -13.88 2.81
CA GLU A 10 11.22 -12.43 2.82
C GLU A 10 9.80 -11.89 2.61
N ASN A 11 9.44 -10.89 3.41
CA ASN A 11 8.19 -10.13 3.29
C ASN A 11 8.44 -8.69 3.75
N SER A 12 9.01 -7.87 2.87
CA SER A 12 9.57 -6.56 3.21
C SER A 12 9.03 -5.46 2.30
N ILE A 13 9.05 -4.21 2.78
CA ILE A 13 8.83 -3.02 1.95
C ILE A 13 10.15 -2.24 1.91
N SER A 14 10.64 -1.93 0.71
CA SER A 14 11.84 -1.11 0.56
C SER A 14 11.56 0.36 0.91
N ALA A 15 12.61 1.15 1.16
CA ALA A 15 12.47 2.59 1.37
C ALA A 15 11.86 3.33 0.17
N GLN A 16 11.90 2.72 -1.03
CA GLN A 16 11.26 3.24 -2.23
C GLN A 16 9.83 2.70 -2.42
N GLY A 17 9.31 1.92 -1.48
CA GLY A 17 7.92 1.44 -1.50
C GLY A 17 7.70 0.30 -2.47
N MET A 18 8.71 -0.54 -2.68
CA MET A 18 8.53 -1.81 -3.36
C MET A 18 8.31 -2.88 -2.31
N ARG A 19 7.18 -3.56 -2.37
CA ARG A 19 6.94 -4.79 -1.61
C ARG A 19 7.71 -5.92 -2.26
N TRP A 20 8.37 -6.73 -1.44
CA TRP A 20 9.08 -7.94 -1.84
C TRP A 20 8.52 -9.13 -1.06
N LEU A 21 8.15 -10.18 -1.78
CA LEU A 21 7.79 -11.47 -1.20
C LEU A 21 8.67 -12.55 -1.83
N HIS A 22 9.36 -13.33 -1.00
CA HIS A 22 10.11 -14.50 -1.42
C HIS A 22 9.59 -15.73 -0.67
N VAL A 23 9.02 -16.66 -1.42
CA VAL A 23 8.51 -17.94 -0.93
C VAL A 23 9.37 -19.07 -1.48
N VAL A 24 9.63 -20.06 -0.65
CA VAL A 24 10.30 -21.31 -1.06
C VAL A 24 9.49 -22.53 -0.66
N GLN A 25 9.60 -23.59 -1.45
CA GLN A 25 8.94 -24.86 -1.17
C GLN A 25 9.80 -26.01 -1.67
N MET A 26 9.93 -27.06 -0.86
CA MET A 26 10.71 -28.24 -1.19
C MET A 26 9.83 -29.29 -1.88
N GLY A 27 10.38 -30.00 -2.87
CA GLY A 27 9.75 -31.16 -3.51
C GLY A 27 8.67 -30.86 -4.55
N GLN A 28 8.22 -29.61 -4.65
CA GLN A 28 7.19 -29.20 -5.61
C GLN A 28 7.19 -27.68 -5.83
N PRO A 29 6.69 -27.21 -7.00
CA PRO A 29 6.53 -25.79 -7.28
C PRO A 29 5.68 -25.05 -6.23
N VAL A 30 6.05 -23.81 -5.96
CA VAL A 30 5.22 -22.89 -5.17
C VAL A 30 3.93 -22.57 -5.96
N ASP A 31 2.78 -22.66 -5.31
CA ASP A 31 1.49 -22.28 -5.90
C ASP A 31 1.39 -20.75 -6.08
N GLN A 32 1.73 -20.27 -7.27
CA GLN A 32 1.73 -18.85 -7.60
C GLN A 32 0.35 -18.21 -7.47
N ASP A 33 -0.71 -18.88 -7.89
CA ASP A 33 -2.07 -18.32 -7.90
C ASP A 33 -2.59 -18.12 -6.47
N TYR A 34 -2.28 -19.07 -5.58
CA TYR A 34 -2.52 -18.92 -4.14
C TYR A 34 -1.86 -17.65 -3.59
N TRP A 35 -0.61 -17.36 -3.95
CA TRP A 35 0.07 -16.16 -3.45
C TRP A 35 -0.43 -14.88 -4.09
N LEU A 36 -0.71 -14.88 -5.39
CA LEU A 36 -1.30 -13.73 -6.08
C LEU A 36 -2.66 -13.34 -5.49
N SER A 37 -3.49 -14.32 -5.11
CA SER A 37 -4.81 -14.05 -4.50
C SER A 37 -4.77 -13.33 -3.14
N ARG A 38 -3.58 -13.24 -2.51
CA ARG A 38 -3.38 -12.49 -1.25
C ARG A 38 -2.89 -11.07 -1.46
N ILE A 39 -2.49 -10.73 -2.68
CA ILE A 39 -2.04 -9.39 -3.01
C ILE A 39 -3.29 -8.52 -3.22
N ASN A 40 -3.23 -7.29 -2.68
CA ASN A 40 -4.27 -6.31 -2.90
C ASN A 40 -4.51 -6.12 -4.40
N HIS A 41 -5.78 -6.15 -4.83
CA HIS A 41 -6.13 -6.05 -6.25
C HIS A 41 -5.65 -4.74 -6.90
N TYR A 42 -5.49 -3.65 -6.13
CA TYR A 42 -4.87 -2.42 -6.60
C TYR A 42 -3.39 -2.56 -7.01
N CYS A 43 -2.70 -3.62 -6.57
CA CYS A 43 -1.32 -3.92 -6.93
C CYS A 43 -1.21 -4.92 -8.08
N LEU A 44 -2.22 -5.77 -8.30
CA LEU A 44 -2.10 -6.97 -9.15
C LEU A 44 -1.58 -6.68 -10.57
N ALA A 45 -2.02 -5.58 -11.18
CA ALA A 45 -1.58 -5.18 -12.52
C ALA A 45 -0.08 -4.83 -12.61
N GLN A 46 0.57 -4.61 -11.46
CA GLN A 46 1.98 -4.23 -11.34
C GLN A 46 2.81 -5.28 -10.61
N VAL A 47 2.24 -6.46 -10.32
CA VAL A 47 3.01 -7.56 -9.72
C VAL A 47 3.90 -8.18 -10.77
N GLU A 48 5.19 -8.14 -10.53
CA GLU A 48 6.17 -8.90 -11.27
C GLU A 48 6.49 -10.18 -10.49
N THR A 49 6.69 -11.28 -11.22
CA THR A 49 6.96 -12.61 -10.64
C THR A 49 8.18 -13.23 -11.29
N GLN A 50 8.96 -13.96 -10.48
CA GLN A 50 10.09 -14.76 -10.94
C GLN A 50 10.05 -16.12 -10.23
N THR A 51 10.14 -17.19 -11.01
CA THR A 51 10.26 -18.55 -10.50
C THR A 51 11.67 -19.10 -10.75
N GLU A 52 12.22 -19.79 -9.76
CA GLU A 52 13.55 -20.40 -9.83
C GLU A 52 13.51 -21.80 -9.19
N TYR A 53 14.30 -22.73 -9.72
CA TYR A 53 14.38 -24.11 -9.20
C TYR A 53 15.83 -24.48 -8.90
N GLU A 54 16.10 -24.77 -7.64
CA GLU A 54 17.40 -25.24 -7.15
C GLU A 54 17.40 -26.77 -7.06
N LYS A 55 17.97 -27.41 -8.08
CA LYS A 55 17.98 -28.87 -8.25
C LYS A 55 18.62 -29.65 -7.11
N VAL A 56 19.65 -29.09 -6.46
CA VAL A 56 20.46 -29.82 -5.46
C VAL A 56 19.66 -30.06 -4.19
N LEU A 57 18.87 -29.07 -3.79
CA LEU A 57 18.04 -29.10 -2.59
C LEU A 57 16.56 -29.37 -2.91
N ASP A 58 16.24 -29.56 -4.19
CA ASP A 58 14.86 -29.69 -4.67
C ASP A 58 13.95 -28.54 -4.19
N LEU A 59 14.49 -27.31 -4.23
CA LEU A 59 13.81 -26.11 -3.77
C LEU A 59 13.24 -25.32 -4.94
N HIS A 60 11.97 -24.97 -4.83
CA HIS A 60 11.27 -24.10 -5.75
C HIS A 60 11.08 -22.74 -5.11
N HIS A 61 11.49 -21.69 -5.80
CA HIS A 61 11.41 -20.30 -5.35
C HIS A 61 10.34 -19.58 -6.16
N LEU A 62 9.55 -18.76 -5.46
CA LEU A 62 8.69 -17.74 -6.05
C LEU A 62 9.09 -16.41 -5.44
N ARG A 63 9.61 -15.51 -6.28
CA ARG A 63 9.86 -14.11 -5.92
C ARG A 63 8.80 -13.25 -6.57
N MET A 64 8.24 -12.31 -5.81
CA MET A 64 7.24 -11.37 -6.30
C MET A 64 7.56 -9.97 -5.78
N TRP A 65 7.35 -8.96 -6.60
CA TRP A 65 7.50 -7.57 -6.17
C TRP A 65 6.48 -6.65 -6.84
N TRP A 66 6.03 -5.63 -6.10
CA TRP A 66 5.03 -4.67 -6.56
C TRP A 66 5.10 -3.34 -5.78
N PRO A 67 4.56 -2.23 -6.33
CA PRO A 67 4.43 -0.96 -5.60
C PRO A 67 3.52 -1.08 -4.37
N ALA A 68 3.90 -0.49 -3.23
CA ALA A 68 3.11 -0.51 -2.02
C ALA A 68 1.78 0.24 -2.19
N ARG A 69 0.66 -0.49 -2.09
CA ARG A 69 -0.72 0.02 -2.05
C ARG A 69 -1.50 -0.80 -1.03
N GLU A 70 -1.16 -0.62 0.24
CA GLU A 70 -1.59 -1.53 1.29
C GLU A 70 -1.90 -0.83 2.61
N VAL A 71 -2.80 -1.44 3.38
CA VAL A 71 -3.15 -0.96 4.71
C VAL A 71 -2.03 -1.34 5.66
N ILE A 72 -1.45 -0.34 6.31
CA ILE A 72 -0.38 -0.50 7.28
C ILE A 72 -0.84 -0.01 8.65
N THR A 73 -0.24 -0.54 9.71
CA THR A 73 -0.28 0.08 11.04
C THR A 73 0.86 1.07 11.12
N VAL A 74 0.54 2.34 11.37
CA VAL A 74 1.53 3.41 11.47
C VAL A 74 2.25 3.31 12.81
N ALA A 75 3.58 3.38 12.77
CA ALA A 75 4.43 3.45 13.95
C ALA A 75 5.43 4.61 13.79
N GLY A 76 5.52 5.49 14.79
CA GLY A 76 6.38 6.68 14.76
C GLY A 76 5.85 7.81 13.87
N GLY A 77 4.54 7.88 13.68
CA GLY A 77 3.86 9.00 12.99
C GLY A 77 3.47 10.14 13.95
N PRO A 78 2.65 11.11 13.48
CA PRO A 78 1.98 12.05 14.36
C PRO A 78 1.20 11.33 15.47
N ASP A 79 1.15 11.90 16.68
CA ASP A 79 0.54 11.26 17.87
C ASP A 79 -0.89 10.76 17.64
N TRP A 80 -1.68 11.49 16.84
CA TRP A 80 -3.06 11.12 16.53
C TRP A 80 -3.18 9.91 15.58
N LEU A 81 -2.10 9.54 14.89
CA LEU A 81 -2.05 8.46 13.90
C LEU A 81 -1.23 7.25 14.40
N ASP A 82 -0.37 7.43 15.40
CA ASP A 82 0.48 6.35 15.92
C ASP A 82 -0.35 5.16 16.43
N GLY A 83 0.04 3.95 16.02
CA GLY A 83 -0.69 2.70 16.30
C GLY A 83 -1.99 2.51 15.51
N ARG A 84 -2.39 3.45 14.65
CA ARG A 84 -3.62 3.35 13.84
C ARG A 84 -3.35 2.82 12.44
N GLN A 85 -4.42 2.39 11.77
CA GLN A 85 -4.37 1.95 10.38
C GLN A 85 -4.39 3.15 9.43
N ALA A 86 -3.63 3.04 8.34
CA ALA A 86 -3.62 3.97 7.24
C ALA A 86 -3.36 3.22 5.92
N LEU A 87 -3.76 3.78 4.80
CA LEU A 87 -3.39 3.24 3.49
C LEU A 87 -2.10 3.92 3.01
N LEU A 88 -1.03 3.14 2.87
CA LEU A 88 0.19 3.58 2.21
C LEU A 88 0.04 3.41 0.71
N TRP A 89 0.22 4.50 -0.04
CA TRP A 89 0.13 4.52 -1.49
C TRP A 89 1.39 5.09 -2.12
N LYS A 90 2.13 4.24 -2.84
CA LYS A 90 3.24 4.68 -3.68
C LYS A 90 2.72 5.36 -4.94
N ILE A 91 3.17 6.60 -5.16
CA ILE A 91 2.86 7.40 -6.34
C ILE A 91 3.65 6.85 -7.53
N ASP A 92 2.97 6.60 -8.64
CA ASP A 92 3.60 6.13 -9.86
C ASP A 92 4.45 7.24 -10.51
N LYS A 93 5.49 6.86 -11.25
CA LYS A 93 6.34 7.83 -11.94
C LYS A 93 5.53 8.63 -12.96
N GLY A 94 5.47 9.95 -12.79
CA GLY A 94 4.74 10.86 -13.68
C GLY A 94 3.27 11.05 -13.31
N GLN A 95 2.76 10.35 -12.29
CA GLN A 95 1.43 10.56 -11.76
C GLN A 95 1.35 11.89 -10.99
N LEU A 96 0.26 12.63 -11.18
CA LEU A 96 0.03 13.85 -10.42
C LEU A 96 -0.37 13.51 -8.98
N LEU A 97 0.07 14.31 -8.01
CA LEU A 97 -0.28 14.09 -6.60
C LEU A 97 -1.80 14.05 -6.38
N ARG A 98 -2.55 14.93 -7.05
CA ARG A 98 -4.02 14.95 -6.97
C ARG A 98 -4.64 13.63 -7.44
N GLU A 99 -4.12 13.05 -8.53
CA GLU A 99 -4.59 11.77 -9.04
C GLU A 99 -4.25 10.63 -8.07
N ALA A 100 -3.04 10.65 -7.51
CA ALA A 100 -2.63 9.67 -6.50
C ALA A 100 -3.53 9.71 -5.26
N ILE A 101 -3.86 10.91 -4.75
CA ILE A 101 -4.78 11.07 -3.61
C ILE A 101 -6.19 10.58 -3.96
N MET A 102 -6.67 10.86 -5.18
CA MET A 102 -7.97 10.34 -5.62
C MET A 102 -8.00 8.82 -5.63
N PHE A 103 -7.02 8.16 -6.28
CA PHE A 103 -6.97 6.70 -6.32
C PHE A 103 -6.75 6.08 -4.95
N ALA A 104 -5.85 6.65 -4.13
CA ALA A 104 -5.62 6.21 -2.77
C ALA A 104 -6.87 6.38 -1.89
N GLY A 105 -7.64 7.45 -2.08
CA GLY A 105 -8.87 7.68 -1.34
C GLY A 105 -9.97 6.68 -1.66
N VAL A 106 -10.15 6.35 -2.95
CA VAL A 106 -11.08 5.28 -3.37
C VAL A 106 -10.62 3.93 -2.83
N ALA A 107 -9.33 3.62 -2.95
CA ALA A 107 -8.77 2.38 -2.40
C ALA A 107 -8.91 2.31 -0.87
N TYR A 108 -8.78 3.43 -0.15
CA TYR A 108 -8.99 3.48 1.29
C TYR A 108 -10.44 3.16 1.63
N LEU A 109 -11.40 3.78 0.94
CA LEU A 109 -12.83 3.51 1.13
C LEU A 109 -13.14 2.03 0.91
N ASP A 110 -12.64 1.45 -0.17
CA ASP A 110 -12.89 0.06 -0.53
C ASP A 110 -12.27 -0.94 0.46
N LEU A 111 -11.05 -0.68 0.94
CA LEU A 111 -10.32 -1.59 1.83
C LEU A 111 -10.72 -1.46 3.31
N ILE A 112 -11.07 -0.25 3.76
CA ILE A 112 -11.34 0.07 5.18
C ILE A 112 -12.84 0.29 5.43
N GLY A 113 -13.64 0.53 4.38
CA GLY A 113 -15.08 0.73 4.46
C GLY A 113 -15.50 2.12 4.96
N ARG A 114 -14.57 3.08 5.03
CA ARG A 114 -14.79 4.44 5.52
C ARG A 114 -14.04 5.46 4.68
N TRP A 115 -14.55 6.68 4.62
CA TRP A 115 -13.86 7.76 3.92
C TRP A 115 -12.64 8.26 4.73
N PRO A 116 -11.48 8.46 4.09
CA PRO A 116 -10.37 9.17 4.71
C PRO A 116 -10.71 10.65 4.85
N SER A 117 -10.18 11.30 5.88
CA SER A 117 -10.31 12.74 6.08
C SER A 117 -9.02 13.51 5.80
N VAL A 118 -7.88 12.81 5.80
CA VAL A 118 -6.57 13.41 5.53
C VAL A 118 -5.71 12.57 4.58
N ALA A 119 -4.93 13.26 3.77
CA ALA A 119 -3.86 12.72 2.95
C ALA A 119 -2.53 13.33 3.44
N LEU A 120 -1.64 12.50 3.95
CA LEU A 120 -0.33 12.94 4.42
C LEU A 120 0.70 12.76 3.30
N VAL A 121 1.54 13.77 3.11
CA VAL A 121 2.62 13.82 2.12
C VAL A 121 3.88 14.38 2.76
N GLU A 122 5.07 14.12 2.21
CA GLU A 122 6.32 14.73 2.73
C GLU A 122 6.24 16.27 2.71
N LYS A 123 5.83 16.82 1.56
CA LYS A 123 5.74 18.27 1.32
C LYS A 123 4.59 18.59 0.37
N ILE A 124 3.83 19.63 0.70
CA ILE A 124 2.79 20.19 -0.17
C ILE A 124 3.45 21.08 -1.24
N PRO A 125 3.17 20.89 -2.54
CA PRO A 125 3.63 21.79 -3.59
C PRO A 125 3.07 23.21 -3.39
N GLU A 126 3.86 24.26 -3.67
CA GLU A 126 3.50 25.66 -3.37
C GLU A 126 2.21 26.17 -4.04
N MET A 127 1.79 25.54 -5.15
CA MET A 127 0.57 25.89 -5.88
C MET A 127 -0.57 24.88 -5.67
N ALA A 128 -0.39 23.90 -4.78
CA ALA A 128 -1.42 22.91 -4.51
C ALA A 128 -2.51 23.50 -3.59
N THR A 129 -3.74 23.10 -3.82
CA THR A 129 -4.82 23.34 -2.85
C THR A 129 -4.59 22.47 -1.61
N GLU A 130 -4.93 23.01 -0.44
CA GLU A 130 -4.84 22.27 0.83
C GLU A 130 -5.89 21.16 0.95
N GLN A 131 -6.79 21.05 -0.02
CA GLN A 131 -7.88 20.08 -0.07
C GLN A 131 -7.93 19.42 -1.45
N VAL A 132 -8.27 18.13 -1.45
CA VAL A 132 -8.50 17.33 -2.65
C VAL A 132 -9.85 16.65 -2.52
N LEU A 133 -10.71 16.84 -3.52
CA LEU A 133 -11.97 16.10 -3.62
C LEU A 133 -11.70 14.71 -4.16
N VAL A 134 -12.10 13.70 -3.38
CA VAL A 134 -12.09 12.29 -3.78
C VAL A 134 -13.52 11.90 -4.14
N TYR A 135 -13.66 11.17 -5.24
CA TYR A 135 -14.96 10.76 -5.81
C TYR A 135 -14.95 9.24 -5.94
N ALA A 136 -15.95 8.56 -5.36
CA ALA A 136 -16.20 7.15 -5.65
C ALA A 136 -17.10 7.02 -6.89
N ASP A 137 -18.11 7.88 -6.99
CA ASP A 137 -18.99 8.01 -8.15
C ASP A 137 -19.48 9.47 -8.34
N SER A 138 -20.52 9.68 -9.15
CA SER A 138 -21.08 11.01 -9.42
C SER A 138 -21.80 11.66 -8.23
N GLU A 139 -22.21 10.89 -7.23
CA GLU A 139 -23.00 11.33 -6.09
C GLU A 139 -22.21 11.27 -4.77
N GLU A 140 -21.22 10.39 -4.66
CA GLU A 140 -20.42 10.17 -3.46
C GLU A 140 -19.02 10.81 -3.59
N ARG A 141 -18.80 11.86 -2.80
CA ARG A 141 -17.52 12.57 -2.71
C ARG A 141 -17.19 12.99 -1.28
N VAL A 142 -15.91 12.99 -0.95
CA VAL A 142 -15.39 13.56 0.30
C VAL A 142 -14.28 14.56 0.00
N GLU A 143 -14.18 15.57 0.86
CA GLU A 143 -13.05 16.46 0.89
C GLU A 143 -11.97 15.89 1.80
N VAL A 144 -10.79 15.65 1.23
CA VAL A 144 -9.62 15.17 1.95
C VAL A 144 -8.66 16.33 2.13
N LYS A 145 -8.28 16.61 3.37
CA LYS A 145 -7.28 17.63 3.69
C LYS A 145 -5.87 17.10 3.46
N LEU A 146 -5.07 17.88 2.76
CA LEU A 146 -3.67 17.59 2.50
C LEU A 146 -2.83 18.15 3.66
N GLU A 147 -2.00 17.30 4.28
CA GLU A 147 -1.10 17.72 5.36
C GLU A 147 0.34 17.28 5.08
N ALA A 148 1.29 18.16 5.39
CA ALA A 148 2.71 17.86 5.26
C ALA A 148 3.24 17.16 6.51
N VAL A 149 3.90 16.03 6.33
CA VAL A 149 4.60 15.26 7.37
C VAL A 149 6.02 15.03 6.86
N PRO A 150 7.00 15.87 7.23
CA PRO A 150 8.36 15.83 6.67
C PRO A 150 9.11 14.51 6.87
N THR A 151 8.68 13.67 7.81
CA THR A 151 9.24 12.34 8.06
C THR A 151 8.71 11.27 7.10
N LEU A 152 7.62 11.54 6.36
CA LEU A 152 7.09 10.62 5.36
C LEU A 152 8.03 10.62 4.13
N PRO A 153 8.39 9.47 3.57
CA PRO A 153 9.23 9.43 2.38
C PRO A 153 8.58 10.11 1.16
N ARG A 154 9.43 10.62 0.26
CA ARG A 154 8.98 11.18 -1.03
C ARG A 154 8.31 10.13 -1.90
N GLY A 155 7.30 10.57 -2.66
CA GLY A 155 6.62 9.72 -3.63
C GLY A 155 5.56 8.81 -2.99
N PHE A 156 5.08 9.16 -1.79
CA PHE A 156 4.01 8.45 -1.10
C PHE A 156 2.89 9.40 -0.71
N VAL A 157 1.70 8.82 -0.64
CA VAL A 157 0.54 9.37 0.06
C VAL A 157 0.18 8.38 1.17
N LEU A 158 -0.07 8.89 2.37
CA LEU A 158 -0.63 8.11 3.46
C LEU A 158 -2.04 8.61 3.74
N MET A 159 -3.04 7.81 3.41
CA MET A 159 -4.45 8.15 3.63
C MET A 159 -4.89 7.68 5.01
N ALA A 160 -5.56 8.54 5.78
CA ALA A 160 -5.99 8.23 7.13
C ALA A 160 -7.26 8.98 7.56
N GLU A 161 -7.82 8.54 8.69
CA GLU A 161 -8.87 9.22 9.42
C GLU A 161 -8.27 10.03 10.59
N ARG A 162 -8.48 11.34 10.57
CA ARG A 162 -8.28 12.21 11.72
C ARG A 162 -9.58 12.29 12.52
N SER A 163 -9.54 11.93 13.80
CA SER A 163 -10.71 12.01 14.68
C SER A 163 -10.99 13.47 15.06
N ASN A 164 -12.24 13.95 14.92
CA ASN A 164 -12.66 15.31 15.30
C ASN A 164 -12.63 15.61 16.82
N ALA A 165 -12.01 14.74 17.63
CA ALA A 165 -11.93 14.93 19.08
C ALA A 165 -10.91 16.01 19.50
N ASP A 166 -9.99 16.38 18.59
CA ASP A 166 -8.91 17.34 18.87
C ASP A 166 -9.25 18.80 18.49
N GLU A 167 -10.50 19.08 18.11
CA GLU A 167 -11.00 20.43 17.79
C GLU A 167 -11.87 21.04 18.93
N ARG A 168 -11.75 20.56 20.18
CA ARG A 168 -12.44 21.13 21.35
C ARG A 168 -11.50 21.68 22.40
#